data_AF-Q5TW87-F1
#
_entry.id   AF-Q5TW87-F1
#
_cell.length_a   1.000
_cell.length_b   1.000
_cell.length_c   1.000
_cell.angle_alpha   90.00
_cell.angle_beta   90.00
_cell.angle_gamma   90.00
#
_symmetry.space_group_name_H-M   'P 1'
#
loop_
_entity.id
_entity.type
_entity.pdbx_description
1 polymer ?
#
loop_
_entity_poly.entity_id
_entity_poly.type
_entity_poly.pdbx_seq_one_letter_code
_entity_poly.pdbx_strand_id
1 'polypeptide(L)'
;MVLPIILLLLLVVNPSQEAVEPILLDNGLCPVARCVTYDEVNTLWAVPDAAYFQQCRRVATGGWALQLMPCAPGTLFSYKQQVCVLPVYWKGCAALPDEQRCAAPRCGTYKEVNTLWVHESSDKFYQCRRINGTWAPLALPCAPGTLYSFKHQVCVLPSMWEASCNDE
;
A
#
# COMPACT_ATOMS: atom_id res chain seq x y z
N MET A 1 -18.74 38.39 54.41
CA MET A 1 -18.52 39.51 53.48
C MET A 1 -17.60 39.03 52.37
N VAL A 2 -18.18 38.80 51.17
CA VAL A 2 -17.60 38.89 49.81
C VAL A 2 -16.46 37.93 49.36
N LEU A 3 -16.87 36.93 48.55
CA LEU A 3 -16.35 36.34 47.30
C LEU A 3 -14.88 35.86 47.09
N PRO A 4 -14.65 34.89 46.17
CA PRO A 4 -13.54 33.95 46.13
C PRO A 4 -12.38 34.37 45.22
N ILE A 5 -11.16 33.90 45.51
CA ILE A 5 -10.05 33.94 44.54
C ILE A 5 -10.03 32.61 43.81
N ILE A 6 -10.68 32.59 42.65
CA ILE A 6 -10.54 31.57 41.62
C ILE A 6 -9.11 31.70 41.08
N LEU A 7 -8.19 30.85 41.54
CA LEU A 7 -6.86 30.75 40.93
C LEU A 7 -6.96 29.76 39.76
N LEU A 8 -7.00 30.35 38.57
CA LEU A 8 -6.99 29.73 37.25
C LEU A 8 -6.02 28.53 37.19
N LEU A 9 -6.58 27.33 37.01
CA LEU A 9 -5.87 26.17 36.47
C LEU A 9 -5.43 26.53 35.04
N LEU A 10 -4.17 26.93 34.86
CA LEU A 10 -3.53 26.93 33.55
C LEU A 10 -3.33 25.46 33.14
N LEU A 11 -4.36 24.90 32.50
CA LEU A 11 -4.19 23.72 31.65
C LEU A 11 -3.24 24.13 30.53
N VAL A 12 -1.96 23.77 30.67
CA VAL A 12 -1.04 23.73 29.53
C VAL A 12 -1.56 22.61 28.63
N VAL A 13 -2.46 22.96 27.72
CA VAL A 13 -2.85 22.08 26.63
C VAL A 13 -1.65 22.04 25.71
N ASN A 14 -0.85 20.98 25.81
CA ASN A 14 0.19 20.66 24.84
C ASN A 14 -0.51 20.26 23.53
N PRO A 15 -0.51 21.07 22.46
CA PRO A 15 -1.13 20.70 21.20
C PRO A 15 0.00 20.25 20.28
N SER A 16 0.62 19.11 20.58
CA SER A 16 1.62 18.53 19.69
C SER A 16 1.94 17.12 20.13
N GLN A 17 0.98 16.21 19.91
CA GLN A 17 1.25 14.81 19.61
C GLN A 17 -0.05 14.14 19.17
N GLU A 18 -0.54 14.54 17.99
CA GLU A 18 -1.05 13.50 17.11
C GLU A 18 0.18 12.66 16.73
N ALA A 19 0.46 11.64 17.53
CA ALA A 19 1.22 10.52 17.06
C ALA A 19 0.36 9.91 15.95
N VAL A 20 0.57 10.36 14.72
CA VAL A 20 0.26 9.57 13.55
C VAL A 20 1.03 8.28 13.79
N GLU A 21 0.34 7.24 14.25
CA GLU A 21 0.91 5.90 14.29
C GLU A 21 1.57 5.69 12.92
N PRO A 22 2.88 5.38 12.87
CA PRO A 22 3.46 5.03 11.61
C PRO A 22 2.70 3.79 11.17
N ILE A 23 1.84 3.93 10.16
CA ILE A 23 1.21 2.83 9.43
C ILE A 23 2.33 1.81 9.29
N LEU A 24 2.25 0.71 10.04
CA LEU A 24 3.40 -0.12 10.28
C LEU A 24 3.85 -0.64 8.90
N LEU A 25 4.93 -0.06 8.38
CA LEU A 25 5.67 -0.51 7.22
C LEU A 25 6.29 -1.84 7.65
N ASP A 26 5.49 -2.88 7.72
CA ASP A 26 5.95 -4.22 8.06
C ASP A 26 5.52 -5.17 6.94
N ASN A 27 6.34 -6.19 6.76
CA ASN A 27 6.12 -7.26 5.82
C ASN A 27 5.11 -8.29 6.34
N GLY A 28 4.51 -8.10 7.53
CA GLY A 28 3.48 -8.98 8.09
C GLY A 28 2.22 -9.13 7.22
N LEU A 29 1.98 -8.21 6.29
CA LEU A 29 0.87 -8.28 5.31
C LEU A 29 1.32 -8.77 3.92
N CYS A 30 2.58 -9.19 3.77
CA CYS A 30 3.05 -9.74 2.51
C CYS A 30 2.47 -11.15 2.25
N PRO A 31 2.22 -11.51 0.98
CA PRO A 31 1.89 -12.89 0.62
C PRO A 31 2.93 -13.88 1.13
N VAL A 32 2.45 -15.05 1.59
CA VAL A 32 3.32 -16.13 2.08
C VAL A 32 4.10 -16.72 0.90
N ALA A 33 5.40 -16.94 1.10
CA ALA A 33 6.30 -17.44 0.09
C ALA A 33 5.99 -18.88 -0.35
N ARG A 34 6.04 -19.12 -1.67
CA ARG A 34 5.76 -20.42 -2.31
C ARG A 34 6.64 -20.62 -3.53
N CYS A 35 6.91 -21.87 -3.90
CA CYS A 35 7.74 -22.24 -5.05
C CYS A 35 7.08 -23.34 -5.90
N VAL A 36 5.78 -23.24 -6.17
CA VAL A 36 5.02 -24.29 -6.90
C VAL A 36 4.85 -23.91 -8.36
N THR A 37 4.36 -22.71 -8.64
CA THR A 37 4.11 -22.24 -10.00
C THR A 37 5.35 -21.56 -10.61
N TYR A 38 5.34 -21.37 -11.93
CA TYR A 38 6.39 -20.61 -12.60
C TYR A 38 6.47 -19.17 -12.07
N ASP A 39 5.34 -18.50 -11.87
CA ASP A 39 5.31 -17.12 -11.36
C ASP A 39 5.82 -17.04 -9.93
N GLU A 40 5.43 -18.00 -9.08
CA GLU A 40 5.90 -18.10 -7.70
C GLU A 40 7.42 -18.32 -7.61
N VAL A 41 7.95 -19.18 -8.49
CA VAL A 41 9.40 -19.47 -8.59
C VAL A 41 10.20 -18.24 -9.01
N ASN A 42 9.61 -17.35 -9.80
CA ASN A 42 10.27 -16.13 -10.27
C ASN A 42 9.98 -14.89 -9.40
N THR A 43 9.23 -15.06 -8.30
CA THR A 43 8.92 -14.01 -7.35
C THR A 43 9.97 -13.97 -6.23
N LEU A 44 10.40 -12.76 -5.86
CA LEU A 44 11.15 -12.50 -4.64
C LEU A 44 10.16 -12.20 -3.51
N TRP A 45 10.32 -12.90 -2.40
CA TRP A 45 9.36 -12.89 -1.31
C TRP A 45 9.90 -12.11 -0.12
N ALA A 46 9.04 -11.27 0.45
CA ALA A 46 9.40 -10.54 1.65
C ALA A 46 9.39 -11.45 2.88
N VAL A 47 10.24 -11.12 3.84
CA VAL A 47 10.31 -11.72 5.17
C VAL A 47 10.25 -10.59 6.21
N PRO A 48 9.97 -10.87 7.49
CA PRO A 48 9.83 -9.83 8.51
C PRO A 48 11.05 -8.89 8.59
N ASP A 49 12.27 -9.44 8.53
CA ASP A 49 13.48 -8.63 8.44
C ASP A 49 13.74 -8.18 7.00
N ALA A 50 13.45 -6.91 6.71
CA ALA A 50 13.61 -6.33 5.38
C ALA A 50 15.08 -6.24 4.92
N ALA A 51 16.08 -6.50 5.76
CA ALA A 51 17.46 -6.69 5.30
C ALA A 51 17.63 -8.00 4.50
N TYR A 52 16.62 -8.86 4.47
CA TYR A 52 16.60 -10.12 3.76
C TYR A 52 15.35 -10.25 2.87
N PHE A 53 15.41 -11.22 1.98
CA PHE A 53 14.28 -11.71 1.18
C PHE A 53 14.43 -13.21 0.95
N GLN A 54 13.37 -13.86 0.50
CA GLN A 54 13.43 -15.25 0.05
C GLN A 54 13.31 -15.32 -1.47
N GLN A 55 14.07 -16.24 -2.08
CA GLN A 55 13.92 -16.58 -3.49
C GLN A 55 13.85 -18.10 -3.65
N CYS A 56 13.10 -18.56 -4.64
CA CYS A 56 13.10 -19.97 -4.99
C CYS A 56 14.39 -20.32 -5.73
N ARG A 57 15.10 -21.35 -5.27
CA ARG A 57 16.28 -21.91 -5.97
C ARG A 57 16.16 -23.40 -6.15
N ARG A 58 16.83 -23.91 -7.18
CA ARG A 58 16.89 -25.35 -7.43
C ARG A 58 17.68 -26.05 -6.32
N VAL A 59 17.15 -27.18 -5.85
CA VAL A 59 17.84 -28.07 -4.92
C VAL A 59 18.42 -29.27 -5.66
N ALA A 60 19.45 -29.89 -5.09
CA ALA A 60 20.19 -30.99 -5.72
C ALA A 60 19.31 -32.22 -6.06
N THR A 61 18.27 -32.45 -5.27
CA THR A 61 17.29 -33.54 -5.47
C THR A 61 16.27 -33.25 -6.57
N GLY A 62 16.37 -32.10 -7.26
CA GLY A 62 15.34 -31.59 -8.15
C GLY A 62 14.25 -30.82 -7.40
N GLY A 63 13.48 -30.00 -8.13
CA GLY A 63 12.47 -29.11 -7.55
C GLY A 63 13.03 -27.75 -7.13
N TRP A 64 12.22 -26.99 -6.38
CA TRP A 64 12.50 -25.63 -5.91
C TRP A 64 12.31 -25.53 -4.40
N ALA A 65 13.20 -24.81 -3.72
CA ALA A 65 13.07 -24.50 -2.30
C ALA A 65 13.35 -23.02 -2.05
N LEU A 66 12.71 -22.48 -1.02
CA LEU A 66 12.96 -21.12 -0.55
C LEU A 66 14.35 -21.04 0.06
N GLN A 67 15.12 -20.04 -0.36
CA GLN A 67 16.38 -19.69 0.26
C GLN A 67 16.34 -18.23 0.71
N LEU A 68 16.80 -17.99 1.94
CA LEU A 68 16.99 -16.64 2.48
C LEU A 68 18.23 -16.00 1.84
N MET A 69 18.06 -14.78 1.35
CA MET A 69 19.07 -13.99 0.66
C MET A 69 19.24 -12.64 1.36
N PRO A 70 20.46 -12.18 1.61
CA PRO A 70 20.69 -10.84 2.14
C PRO A 70 20.54 -9.79 1.04
N CYS A 71 20.01 -8.63 1.40
CA CYS A 71 20.23 -7.40 0.65
C CYS A 71 21.66 -6.87 0.86
N ALA A 72 22.11 -5.97 0.00
CA ALA A 72 23.37 -5.26 0.22
C ALA A 72 23.28 -4.40 1.51
N PRO A 73 24.40 -4.17 2.23
CA PRO A 73 24.39 -3.36 3.43
C PRO A 73 23.75 -1.98 3.21
N GLY A 74 22.84 -1.59 4.10
CA GLY A 74 22.12 -0.31 4.00
C GLY A 74 20.98 -0.29 2.98
N THR A 75 20.56 -1.44 2.45
CA THR A 75 19.38 -1.58 1.58
C THR A 75 18.36 -2.54 2.17
N LEU A 76 17.09 -2.36 1.81
CA LEU A 76 15.95 -3.12 2.33
C LEU A 76 15.11 -3.67 1.17
N PHE A 77 14.69 -4.93 1.25
CA PHE A 77 13.89 -5.58 0.22
C PHE A 77 12.47 -5.02 0.16
N SER A 78 12.06 -4.52 -1.00
CA SER A 78 10.69 -4.08 -1.26
C SER A 78 9.96 -5.10 -2.13
N TYR A 79 9.00 -5.83 -1.55
CA TYR A 79 8.17 -6.79 -2.30
C TYR A 79 7.42 -6.14 -3.47
N LYS A 80 6.94 -4.90 -3.29
CA LYS A 80 6.25 -4.18 -4.36
C LYS A 80 7.16 -3.89 -5.56
N GLN A 81 8.45 -3.60 -5.31
CA GLN A 81 9.42 -3.27 -6.35
C GLN A 81 10.23 -4.49 -6.81
N GLN A 82 10.10 -5.63 -6.12
CA GLN A 82 10.86 -6.85 -6.37
C GLN A 82 12.38 -6.62 -6.39
N VAL A 83 12.88 -5.72 -5.53
CA VAL A 83 14.31 -5.37 -5.44
C VAL A 83 14.66 -4.77 -4.07
N CYS A 84 15.94 -4.84 -3.68
CA CYS A 84 16.48 -4.10 -2.53
C CYS A 84 16.60 -2.61 -2.88
N VAL A 85 16.02 -1.75 -2.04
CA VAL A 85 16.00 -0.29 -2.21
C VAL A 85 16.64 0.41 -1.02
N LEU A 86 16.98 1.69 -1.17
CA LEU A 86 17.40 2.50 -0.01
C LEU A 86 16.25 2.66 0.99
N PRO A 87 16.51 2.79 2.31
CA PRO A 87 15.47 2.87 3.33
C PRO A 87 14.43 3.97 3.08
N VAL A 88 14.83 5.11 2.51
CA VAL A 88 13.91 6.22 2.17
C VAL A 88 12.85 5.84 1.12
N TYR A 89 13.13 4.84 0.29
CA TYR A 89 12.21 4.33 -0.74
C TYR A 89 11.51 3.04 -0.30
N TRP A 90 11.88 2.50 0.85
CA TRP A 90 11.35 1.24 1.33
C TRP A 90 9.91 1.41 1.83
N LYS A 91 9.07 0.43 1.48
CA LYS A 91 7.71 0.29 1.95
C LYS A 91 7.43 -1.21 2.11
N GLY A 92 6.91 -1.59 3.28
CA GLY A 92 6.40 -2.94 3.51
C GLY A 92 5.17 -3.24 2.65
N CYS A 93 4.64 -4.46 2.76
CA CYS A 93 3.43 -4.86 2.02
C CYS A 93 2.14 -4.33 2.62
N ALA A 94 2.20 -3.45 3.63
CA ALA A 94 1.03 -2.86 4.26
C ALA A 94 0.02 -2.46 3.20
N ALA A 95 -1.11 -3.18 3.19
CA ALA A 95 -2.27 -2.72 2.47
C ALA A 95 -2.52 -1.31 3.01
N LEU A 96 -2.70 -0.34 2.13
CA LEU A 96 -3.29 0.92 2.57
C LEU A 96 -4.55 0.52 3.36
N PRO A 97 -4.79 1.10 4.56
CA PRO A 97 -5.99 0.80 5.32
C PRO A 97 -7.19 0.88 4.37
N ASP A 98 -8.20 0.02 4.55
CA ASP A 98 -9.40 0.03 3.69
C ASP A 98 -9.92 1.46 3.50
N GLU A 99 -9.89 2.24 4.58
CA GLU A 99 -10.24 3.65 4.60
C GLU A 99 -9.47 4.52 3.59
N GLN A 100 -8.21 4.21 3.28
CA GLN A 100 -7.43 4.92 2.26
C GLN A 100 -7.59 4.35 0.84
N ARG A 101 -8.00 3.09 0.68
CA ARG A 101 -8.36 2.51 -0.64
C ARG A 101 -9.73 2.96 -1.09
N CYS A 102 -10.65 3.09 -0.13
CA CYS A 102 -12.05 3.41 -0.31
C CYS A 102 -12.36 4.87 0.03
N ALA A 103 -11.33 5.65 0.39
CA ALA A 103 -11.47 7.10 0.54
C ALA A 103 -12.00 7.71 -0.76
N ALA A 104 -12.82 8.75 -0.60
CA ALA A 104 -13.17 9.63 -1.69
C ALA A 104 -11.88 10.11 -2.41
N PRO A 105 -11.89 10.21 -3.75
CA PRO A 105 -10.70 10.53 -4.51
C PRO A 105 -10.18 11.92 -4.16
N ARG A 106 -8.91 11.98 -3.77
CA ARG A 106 -8.22 13.23 -3.44
C ARG A 106 -7.33 13.63 -4.62
N CYS A 107 -7.26 14.92 -4.90
CA CYS A 107 -6.46 15.46 -6.01
C CYS A 107 -5.61 16.67 -5.59
N GLY A 108 -5.21 16.76 -4.32
CA GLY A 108 -4.49 17.90 -3.74
C GLY A 108 -2.97 17.80 -3.82
N THR A 109 -2.43 16.58 -3.87
CA THR A 109 -0.97 16.33 -3.95
C THR A 109 -0.57 15.60 -5.22
N TYR A 110 0.72 15.65 -5.58
CA TYR A 110 1.23 14.90 -6.73
C TYR A 110 1.00 13.38 -6.59
N LYS A 111 1.17 12.83 -5.39
CA LYS A 111 0.89 11.40 -5.13
C LYS A 111 -0.58 11.06 -5.40
N GLU A 112 -1.47 11.89 -4.87
CA GLU A 112 -2.92 11.75 -5.02
C GLU A 112 -3.38 11.88 -6.48
N VAL A 113 -2.82 12.85 -7.22
CA VAL A 113 -3.12 13.07 -8.65
C VAL A 113 -2.69 11.88 -9.52
N ASN A 114 -1.61 11.19 -9.14
CA ASN A 114 -1.12 10.01 -9.86
C ASN A 114 -1.67 8.68 -9.32
N THR A 115 -2.60 8.72 -8.36
CA THR A 115 -3.28 7.53 -7.85
C THR A 115 -4.60 7.36 -8.61
N LEU A 116 -4.87 6.12 -9.05
CA LEU A 116 -6.20 5.76 -9.53
C LEU A 116 -7.03 5.34 -8.31
N TRP A 117 -8.24 5.85 -8.20
CA TRP A 117 -9.09 5.64 -7.03
C TRP A 117 -10.27 4.73 -7.36
N VAL A 118 -10.72 3.99 -6.35
CA VAL A 118 -11.85 3.08 -6.48
C VAL A 118 -13.12 3.88 -6.79
N HIS A 119 -13.94 3.34 -7.68
CA HIS A 119 -15.30 3.80 -7.94
C HIS A 119 -16.27 2.73 -7.41
N GLU A 120 -17.49 3.13 -7.03
CA GLU A 120 -18.53 2.23 -6.48
C GLU A 120 -18.78 1.03 -7.41
N SER A 121 -18.86 1.29 -8.71
CA SER A 121 -18.89 0.26 -9.75
C SER A 121 -17.47 -0.18 -10.15
N SER A 122 -17.19 -1.48 -10.08
CA SER A 122 -15.88 -2.08 -10.37
C SER A 122 -15.46 -2.03 -11.85
N ASP A 123 -16.38 -1.70 -12.76
CA ASP A 123 -16.11 -1.43 -14.17
C ASP A 123 -15.58 0.01 -14.42
N LYS A 124 -15.40 0.80 -13.36
CA LYS A 124 -14.94 2.19 -13.41
C LYS A 124 -13.86 2.46 -12.36
N PHE A 125 -13.19 3.59 -12.53
CA PHE A 125 -12.26 4.15 -11.56
C PHE A 125 -12.25 5.68 -11.65
N TYR A 126 -11.79 6.37 -10.61
CA TYR A 126 -11.52 7.79 -10.71
C TYR A 126 -10.05 8.06 -11.04
N GLN A 127 -9.84 9.04 -11.92
CA GLN A 127 -8.52 9.61 -12.16
C GLN A 127 -8.61 11.13 -12.00
N CYS A 128 -7.65 11.71 -11.30
CA CYS A 128 -7.54 13.16 -11.23
C CYS A 128 -7.17 13.71 -12.62
N ARG A 129 -7.96 14.65 -13.12
CA ARG A 129 -7.71 15.37 -14.38
C ARG A 129 -7.84 16.88 -14.13
N ARG A 130 -7.23 17.68 -15.00
CA ARG A 130 -7.42 19.13 -14.99
C ARG A 130 -8.78 19.46 -15.58
N ILE A 131 -9.68 20.00 -14.77
CA ILE A 131 -11.00 20.48 -15.15
C ILE A 131 -11.05 21.96 -14.78
N ASN A 132 -11.19 22.83 -15.78
CA ASN A 132 -11.19 24.29 -15.60
C ASN A 132 -9.97 24.82 -14.82
N GLY A 133 -8.79 24.24 -15.09
CA GLY A 133 -7.53 24.66 -14.47
C GLY A 133 -7.22 24.01 -13.12
N THR A 134 -8.20 23.40 -12.45
CA THR A 134 -8.05 22.72 -11.14
C THR A 134 -8.04 21.21 -11.30
N TRP A 135 -7.31 20.49 -10.43
CA TRP A 135 -7.39 19.04 -10.39
C TRP A 135 -8.70 18.59 -9.74
N ALA A 136 -9.44 17.74 -10.43
CA ALA A 136 -10.67 17.16 -9.93
C ALA A 136 -10.78 15.69 -10.38
N PRO A 137 -11.45 14.83 -9.59
CA PRO A 137 -11.64 13.44 -9.94
C PRO A 137 -12.63 13.31 -11.11
N LEU A 138 -12.27 12.49 -12.09
CA LEU A 138 -13.12 12.14 -13.21
C LEU A 138 -13.31 10.62 -13.23
N ALA A 139 -14.56 10.16 -13.25
CA ALA A 139 -14.88 8.75 -13.41
C ALA A 139 -14.61 8.32 -14.86
N LEU A 140 -13.85 7.24 -15.02
CA LEU A 140 -13.48 6.66 -16.30
C LEU A 140 -13.85 5.17 -16.33
N PRO A 141 -14.37 4.66 -17.45
CA PRO A 141 -14.66 3.24 -17.60
C PRO A 141 -13.37 2.45 -17.82
N CYS A 142 -13.38 1.21 -17.34
CA CYS A 142 -12.48 0.16 -17.80
C CYS A 142 -12.88 -0.32 -19.22
N ALA A 143 -11.96 -1.00 -19.90
CA ALA A 143 -12.29 -1.65 -21.17
C ALA A 143 -13.34 -2.77 -20.94
N PRO A 144 -14.20 -3.09 -21.93
CA PRO A 144 -15.19 -4.14 -21.79
C PRO A 144 -14.56 -5.47 -21.34
N GLY A 145 -15.15 -6.09 -20.31
CA GLY A 145 -14.65 -7.35 -19.74
C GLY A 145 -13.45 -7.20 -18.79
N THR A 146 -13.10 -5.98 -18.36
CA THR A 146 -12.06 -5.73 -17.35
C THR A 146 -12.62 -4.97 -16.16
N LEU A 147 -12.02 -5.16 -14.98
CA LEU A 147 -12.44 -4.59 -13.71
C LEU A 147 -11.28 -3.82 -13.07
N TYR A 148 -11.54 -2.66 -12.49
CA TYR A 148 -10.52 -1.85 -11.85
C TYR A 148 -10.00 -2.51 -10.57
N SER A 149 -8.69 -2.70 -10.48
CA SER A 149 -8.01 -3.17 -9.27
C SER A 149 -7.16 -2.07 -8.66
N PHE A 150 -7.50 -1.65 -7.44
CA PHE A 150 -6.69 -0.68 -6.71
C PHE A 150 -5.31 -1.24 -6.33
N LYS A 151 -5.22 -2.55 -6.09
CA LYS A 151 -3.96 -3.28 -5.82
C LYS A 151 -2.99 -3.15 -7.00
N HIS A 152 -3.49 -3.34 -8.21
CA HIS A 152 -2.68 -3.27 -9.43
C HIS A 152 -2.61 -1.86 -10.04
N GLN A 153 -3.44 -0.91 -9.56
CA GLN A 153 -3.58 0.44 -10.11
C GLN A 153 -3.88 0.43 -11.62
N VAL A 154 -4.70 -0.52 -12.07
CA VAL A 154 -5.08 -0.71 -13.48
C VAL A 154 -6.33 -1.58 -13.58
N CYS A 155 -7.00 -1.57 -14.74
CA CYS A 155 -8.04 -2.53 -15.07
C CYS A 155 -7.42 -3.90 -15.37
N VAL A 156 -7.93 -4.95 -14.73
CA VAL A 156 -7.45 -6.34 -14.83
C VAL A 156 -8.58 -7.26 -15.33
N LEU A 157 -8.23 -8.47 -15.75
CA LEU A 157 -9.23 -9.50 -16.07
C LEU A 157 -9.99 -9.93 -14.79
N PRO A 158 -11.25 -10.37 -14.90
CA PRO A 158 -12.04 -10.80 -13.75
C PRO A 158 -11.36 -11.88 -12.89
N SER A 159 -10.58 -12.77 -13.50
CA SER A 159 -9.84 -13.82 -12.78
C SER A 159 -8.69 -13.30 -11.90
N MET A 160 -8.26 -12.06 -12.11
CA MET A 160 -7.20 -11.39 -11.34
C MET A 160 -7.76 -10.28 -10.46
N TRP A 161 -9.07 -10.06 -10.49
CA TRP A 161 -9.72 -8.99 -9.74
C TRP A 161 -9.99 -9.44 -8.31
N GLU A 162 -9.59 -8.58 -7.37
CA GLU A 162 -9.86 -8.71 -5.94
C GLU A 162 -10.62 -7.45 -5.50
N ALA A 163 -11.62 -7.62 -4.64
CA ALA A 163 -12.37 -6.50 -4.09
C ALA A 163 -11.43 -5.52 -3.39
N SER A 164 -11.53 -4.24 -3.76
CA SER A 164 -10.68 -3.19 -3.19
C SER A 164 -11.24 -2.62 -1.88
N CYS A 165 -12.55 -2.79 -1.67
CA CYS A 165 -13.35 -2.34 -0.55
C CYS A 165 -14.30 -3.49 -0.17
N ASN A 166 -14.54 -3.70 1.12
CA ASN A 166 -15.62 -4.57 1.57
C ASN A 166 -16.89 -3.72 1.66
N ASP A 167 -17.96 -4.17 1.03
CA ASP A 167 -19.30 -3.68 1.32
C ASP A 167 -19.76 -4.40 2.60
N GLU A 168 -19.83 -3.70 3.74
CA GLU A 168 -20.70 -4.12 4.84
C GLU A 168 -22.12 -3.62 4.60
#